data_AF-A0A5C5RXH3-F1
#
_entry.id   AF-A0A5C5RXH3-F1
#
_cell.length_a   1.000
_cell.length_b   1.000
_cell.length_c   1.000
_cell.angle_alpha   90.00
_cell.angle_beta   90.00
_cell.angle_gamma   90.00
#
_symmetry.space_group_name_H-M   'P 1'
#
loop_
_entity.id
_entity.type
_entity.pdbx_description
1 polymer ?
#
loop_
_entity_poly.entity_id
_entity_poly.type
_entity_poly.pdbx_seq_one_letter_code
_entity_poly.pdbx_strand_id
1 'polypeptide(L)'
;MIFELDPDAWERQARTVDALADALPAPEPLPLPEDRYARALGDVPAASDAAARELHAAAVAELRVLAAGIRRRAHRAAGTDRAAAESIEAVR
;
A
#
# COMPACT_ATOMS: atom_id res chain seq x y z
N MET A 1 -4.75 3.91 26.66
CA MET A 1 -3.50 3.32 26.17
C MET A 1 -2.99 4.22 25.06
N ILE A 2 -2.14 5.19 25.40
CA ILE A 2 -1.52 6.10 24.44
C ILE A 2 -0.20 5.44 24.07
N PHE A 3 -0.14 4.82 22.89
CA PHE A 3 1.14 4.36 22.34
C PHE A 3 1.80 5.60 21.70
N GLU A 4 2.75 6.21 22.41
CA GLU A 4 3.78 7.03 21.78
C GLU A 4 4.60 6.09 20.88
N LEU A 5 4.12 5.89 19.65
CA LEU A 5 4.93 5.24 18.65
C LEU A 5 6.00 6.23 18.22
N ASP A 6 7.24 5.91 18.59
CA ASP A 6 8.48 6.47 18.07
C ASP A 6 8.33 6.82 16.58
N PRO A 7 8.63 8.06 16.14
CA PRO A 7 8.61 8.45 14.74
C PRO A 7 9.36 7.49 13.82
N ASP A 8 10.45 6.90 14.29
CA ASP A 8 11.22 5.93 13.51
C ASP A 8 10.48 4.60 13.35
N ALA A 9 9.65 4.21 14.33
CA ALA A 9 8.78 3.04 14.23
C ALA A 9 7.70 3.23 13.16
N TRP A 10 7.09 4.41 13.09
CA TRP A 10 6.13 4.74 12.03
C TRP A 10 6.77 4.72 10.65
N GLU A 11 7.98 5.30 10.50
CA GLU A 11 8.67 5.29 9.20
C GLU A 11 9.12 3.89 8.80
N ARG A 12 9.56 3.05 9.75
CA ARG A 12 9.81 1.62 9.49
C ARG A 12 8.56 0.93 8.96
N GLN A 13 7.41 1.18 9.57
CA GLN A 13 6.15 0.56 9.15
C GLN A 13 5.68 1.05 7.78
N ALA A 14 5.83 2.35 7.47
CA ALA A 14 5.55 2.87 6.14
C ALA A 14 6.45 2.23 5.07
N ARG A 15 7.75 2.07 5.36
CA ARG A 15 8.69 1.38 4.47
C ARG A 15 8.37 -0.09 4.28
N THR A 16 7.88 -0.79 5.31
CA THR A 16 7.40 -2.17 5.16
C THR A 16 6.23 -2.24 4.19
N VAL A 17 5.28 -1.32 4.28
CA VAL A 17 4.13 -1.28 3.35
C VAL A 17 4.57 -0.95 1.93
N ASP A 18 5.50 -0.01 1.76
CA ASP A 18 6.11 0.27 0.46
C ASP A 18 6.80 -0.97 -0.13
N ALA A 19 7.57 -1.68 0.68
CA ALA A 19 8.24 -2.91 0.27
C ALA A 19 7.25 -4.03 -0.10
N LEU A 20 6.10 -4.12 0.57
CA LEU A 20 5.02 -5.04 0.18
C LEU A 20 4.44 -4.67 -1.19
N ALA A 21 4.29 -3.37 -1.48
CA ALA A 21 3.85 -2.91 -2.78
C ALA A 21 4.86 -3.24 -3.89
N ASP A 22 6.16 -3.09 -3.60
CA ASP A 22 7.25 -3.44 -4.52
C ASP A 22 7.38 -4.96 -4.76
N ALA A 23 7.10 -5.76 -3.73
CA ALA A 23 7.20 -7.21 -3.80
C ALA A 23 5.95 -7.90 -4.36
N LEU A 24 4.84 -7.17 -4.58
CA LEU A 24 3.59 -7.77 -5.06
C LEU A 24 3.76 -8.23 -6.52
N PRO A 25 3.75 -9.56 -6.79
CA PRO A 25 4.01 -10.07 -8.12
C PRO A 25 2.91 -9.64 -9.09
N ALA A 26 3.31 -9.28 -10.31
CA ALA A 26 2.35 -9.02 -11.38
C ALA A 26 1.60 -10.32 -11.73
N PRO A 27 0.31 -10.24 -12.09
CA PRO A 27 -0.46 -11.41 -12.50
C PRO A 27 0.11 -11.96 -13.80
N GLU A 28 0.32 -13.28 -13.82
CA GLU A 28 0.73 -14.00 -15.02
C GLU A 28 -0.48 -14.26 -15.93
N PRO A 29 -0.34 -14.13 -17.26
CA PRO A 29 -1.39 -14.49 -18.20
C PRO A 29 -1.78 -15.97 -18.06
N LEU A 30 -3.06 -16.29 -18.24
CA LEU A 30 -3.52 -17.67 -18.23
C LEU A 30 -2.92 -18.46 -19.41
N PRO A 31 -2.15 -19.54 -19.15
CA PRO A 31 -1.62 -20.36 -20.24
C PRO A 31 -2.74 -21.22 -20.81
N LEU A 32 -3.25 -20.83 -21.98
CA LEU A 32 -4.31 -21.56 -22.65
C LEU A 32 -3.77 -22.50 -23.74
N PRO A 33 -4.26 -23.75 -23.81
CA PRO A 33 -3.92 -24.67 -24.89
C PRO A 33 -4.53 -24.20 -26.22
N GLU A 34 -3.92 -24.53 -27.35
CA GLU A 34 -4.44 -24.16 -28.68
C GLU A 34 -5.56 -25.10 -29.20
N ASP A 35 -6.38 -25.61 -28.29
CA ASP A 35 -7.45 -26.55 -28.65
C ASP A 35 -8.77 -25.85 -29.03
N ARG A 36 -9.77 -26.66 -29.38
CA ARG A 36 -11.09 -26.16 -29.80
C ARG A 36 -11.87 -25.49 -28.65
N TYR A 37 -11.60 -25.88 -27.41
CA TYR A 37 -12.30 -25.36 -26.24
C TYR A 37 -11.74 -24.00 -25.84
N ALA A 38 -10.42 -23.83 -25.91
CA ALA A 38 -9.79 -22.52 -25.72
C ALA A 38 -10.27 -21.51 -26.76
N ARG A 39 -10.40 -21.92 -28.03
CA ARG A 39 -10.99 -21.07 -29.08
C ARG A 39 -12.45 -20.72 -28.81
N ALA A 40 -13.22 -21.62 -28.21
CA ALA A 40 -14.62 -21.36 -27.86
C ALA A 40 -14.78 -20.30 -26.75
N LEU A 41 -13.72 -20.03 -25.96
CA LEU A 41 -13.74 -18.97 -24.94
C LEU A 41 -13.66 -17.55 -25.55
N GLY A 42 -13.27 -17.42 -26.82
CA GLY A 42 -13.13 -16.11 -27.48
C GLY A 42 -12.21 -15.18 -26.70
N ASP A 43 -12.69 -13.97 -26.41
CA ASP A 43 -11.90 -12.90 -25.77
C ASP A 43 -11.90 -12.96 -24.23
N VAL A 44 -12.66 -13.88 -23.63
CA VAL A 44 -12.77 -14.00 -22.16
C VAL A 44 -11.41 -14.11 -21.46
N PRO A 45 -10.44 -14.91 -21.95
CA PRO A 45 -9.13 -15.02 -21.30
C PRO A 45 -8.36 -13.70 -21.31
N ALA A 46 -8.35 -13.00 -22.45
CA ALA A 46 -7.69 -11.70 -22.57
C ALA A 46 -8.33 -10.65 -21.67
N ALA A 47 -9.67 -10.65 -21.58
CA ALA A 47 -10.40 -9.77 -20.66
C ALA A 47 -10.13 -10.11 -19.18
N SER A 48 -10.02 -11.39 -18.84
CA SER A 48 -9.65 -11.85 -17.50
C SER A 48 -8.23 -11.41 -17.11
N ASP A 49 -7.26 -11.57 -18.01
CA ASP A 49 -5.88 -11.13 -17.78
C ASP A 49 -5.78 -9.60 -17.67
N ALA A 50 -6.59 -8.85 -18.44
CA ALA A 50 -6.69 -7.41 -18.32
C ALA A 50 -7.25 -7.00 -16.94
N ALA A 51 -8.36 -7.60 -16.51
CA ALA A 51 -8.96 -7.33 -15.20
C ALA A 51 -8.00 -7.69 -14.05
N ALA A 52 -7.23 -8.77 -14.17
CA ALA A 52 -6.21 -9.14 -13.19
C ALA A 52 -5.12 -8.06 -13.07
N ARG A 53 -4.63 -7.53 -14.20
CA ARG A 53 -3.64 -6.43 -14.21
C ARG A 53 -4.20 -5.14 -13.61
N GLU A 54 -5.45 -4.80 -13.90
CA GLU A 54 -6.11 -3.63 -13.32
C GLU A 54 -6.25 -3.76 -11.81
N LEU A 55 -6.70 -4.93 -11.32
CA LEU A 55 -6.83 -5.19 -9.89
C LEU A 55 -5.46 -5.16 -9.18
N HIS A 56 -4.41 -5.73 -9.80
CA HIS A 56 -3.05 -5.64 -9.28
C HIS A 56 -2.58 -4.19 -9.16
N ALA A 57 -2.78 -3.37 -10.19
CA ALA A 57 -2.41 -1.96 -10.16
C ALA A 57 -3.16 -1.19 -9.06
N ALA A 58 -4.46 -1.48 -8.88
CA ALA A 58 -5.26 -0.91 -7.80
C ALA A 58 -4.73 -1.31 -6.41
N ALA A 59 -4.41 -2.59 -6.21
CA ALA A 59 -3.85 -3.08 -4.95
C ALA A 59 -2.50 -2.44 -4.62
N VAL A 60 -1.61 -2.30 -5.60
CA VAL A 60 -0.33 -1.57 -5.44
C VAL A 60 -0.61 -0.12 -5.04
N ALA A 61 -1.53 0.56 -5.72
CA ALA A 61 -1.88 1.94 -5.40
C ALA A 61 -2.44 2.10 -3.98
N GLU A 62 -3.30 1.18 -3.53
CA GLU A 62 -3.84 1.17 -2.16
C GLU A 62 -2.73 1.01 -1.10
N LEU A 63 -1.76 0.12 -1.34
CA LEU A 63 -0.62 -0.04 -0.43
C LEU A 63 0.21 1.25 -0.36
N ARG A 64 0.46 1.93 -1.49
CA ARG A 64 1.16 3.22 -1.50
C ARG A 64 0.39 4.31 -0.76
N VAL A 65 -0.94 4.36 -0.95
CA VAL A 65 -1.81 5.29 -0.22
C VAL A 65 -1.75 5.02 1.28
N LEU A 66 -1.73 3.75 1.69
CA LEU A 66 -1.58 3.34 3.09
C LEU A 66 -0.24 3.79 3.66
N ALA A 67 0.88 3.52 2.98
CA ALA A 67 2.21 3.96 3.40
C ALA A 67 2.28 5.49 3.57
N ALA A 68 1.73 6.24 2.62
CA ALA A 68 1.62 7.70 2.72
C ALA A 68 0.73 8.15 3.88
N GLY A 69 -0.37 7.41 4.15
CA GLY A 69 -1.26 7.66 5.28
C GLY A 69 -0.57 7.46 6.63
N ILE A 70 0.25 6.42 6.77
CA ILE A 70 1.07 6.14 7.95
C ILE A 70 2.01 7.32 8.22
N ARG A 71 2.78 7.77 7.21
CA ARG A 71 3.67 8.93 7.34
C ARG A 71 2.96 10.22 7.76
N ARG A 72 1.80 10.51 7.14
CA ARG A 72 1.00 11.69 7.49
C ARG A 72 0.52 11.66 8.94
N ARG A 73 0.07 10.50 9.43
CA ARG A 73 -0.38 10.35 10.83
C ARG A 73 0.79 10.49 11.80
N ALA A 74 1.94 9.89 11.48
CA ALA A 74 3.16 10.03 12.27
C ALA A 74 3.60 11.49 12.40
N HIS A 75 3.61 12.23 11.29
CA HIS A 75 3.96 13.64 11.29
C HIS A 75 3.02 14.50 12.15
N ARG A 76 1.70 14.23 12.10
CA ARG A 76 0.70 14.92 12.93
C ARG A 76 0.87 14.62 14.42
N ALA A 77 1.15 13.37 14.78
CA ALA A 77 1.40 12.97 16.16
C ALA A 77 2.64 13.69 16.72
N ALA A 78 3.79 13.58 16.03
CA ALA A 78 5.02 14.25 16.42
C ALA A 78 4.90 15.78 16.48
N GLY A 79 4.12 16.39 15.58
CA GLY A 79 3.83 17.83 15.62
C GLY A 79 3.02 18.24 16.85
N THR A 80 2.06 17.41 17.26
CA THR A 80 1.25 17.63 18.47
C THR A 80 2.09 17.49 19.73
N ASP A 81 2.96 16.47 19.79
CA ASP A 81 3.87 16.24 20.91
C ASP A 81 4.87 17.40 21.06
N ARG A 82 5.42 17.90 19.95
CA ARG A 82 6.32 19.07 19.95
C ARG A 82 5.62 20.33 20.46
N ALA A 83 4.42 20.62 19.95
CA ALA A 83 3.65 21.79 20.39
C ALA A 83 3.28 21.69 21.88
N ALA A 84 2.95 20.49 22.38
CA ALA A 84 2.71 20.26 23.79
C ALA A 84 3.99 20.48 24.63
N ALA A 85 5.14 19.97 24.20
CA ALA A 85 6.42 20.18 24.87
C ALA A 85 6.81 21.67 24.95
N GLU A 86 6.68 22.41 23.84
CA GLU A 86 6.91 23.86 23.78
C GLU A 86 5.98 24.62 24.75
N SER A 87 4.71 24.21 24.86
CA SER A 87 3.76 24.83 25.79
C SER A 87 4.12 24.61 27.27
N ILE A 88 4.71 23.46 27.61
CA ILE A 88 5.16 23.14 28.97
C ILE A 88 6.41 23.95 29.31
N GLU A 89 7.36 24.05 28.37
CA GLU A 89 8.59 24.83 28.55
C GLU A 89 8.28 26.33 28.70
N ALA A 90 7.30 26.86 27.97
CA ALA A 90 6.91 28.26 28.03
C ALA A 90 6.28 28.71 29.37
N VAL A 91 5.85 27.78 30.22
CA VAL A 91 5.22 28.06 31.53
C VAL A 91 6.20 27.79 32.69
N ARG A 92 7.44 27.36 32.40
CA ARG A 92 8.47 27.05 33.38
C ARG A 92 9.45 28.21 33.57
#